data_AF-A0A7R8NQ34-F1
#
_entry.id   AF-A0A7R8NQ34-F1
#
_cell.length_a   1.000
_cell.length_b   1.000
_cell.length_c   1.000
_cell.angle_alpha   90.00
_cell.angle_beta   90.00
_cell.angle_gamma   90.00
#
_symmetry.space_group_name_H-M   'P 1'
#
loop_
_entity.id
_entity.type
_entity.pdbx_description
1 polymer ?
#
loop_
_entity_poly.entity_id
_entity_poly.type
_entity_poly.pdbx_seq_one_letter_code
_entity_poly.pdbx_strand_id
1 'polypeptide(L)' 'MTEPRYDAVIHAPNRLQICAMLAAVDSMELSRVRESLGVSDSVLSKHLKVLEGAGYVEVTKARGAS' A
#
# COMPACT_ATOMS: atom_id res chain seq x y z
N MET A 1 8.00 1.69 -25.15
CA MET A 1 8.68 1.39 -23.89
C MET A 1 8.54 2.61 -23.01
N THR A 2 7.97 2.47 -21.82
CA THR A 2 7.87 3.58 -20.87
C THR A 2 9.24 3.74 -20.22
N GLU A 3 9.85 4.91 -20.33
CA GLU A 3 11.12 5.19 -19.65
C GLU A 3 10.93 5.12 -18.13
N PRO A 4 11.88 4.52 -17.37
CA PRO A 4 11.86 4.59 -15.92
C PRO A 4 11.91 6.05 -15.48
N ARG A 5 10.94 6.46 -14.68
CA ARG A 5 10.86 7.82 -14.12
C ARG A 5 10.69 7.75 -12.61
N TYR A 6 11.29 8.72 -11.94
CA TYR A 6 11.06 8.90 -10.52
C TYR A 6 9.60 9.28 -10.30
N ASP A 7 8.99 8.57 -9.36
CA ASP A 7 7.63 8.85 -8.92
C ASP A 7 7.62 9.16 -7.43
N ALA A 8 7.43 10.43 -7.09
CA ALA A 8 7.46 10.91 -5.71
C ALA A 8 6.36 10.28 -4.83
N VAL A 9 5.29 9.76 -5.43
CA VAL A 9 4.26 9.02 -4.70
C VAL A 9 4.86 7.71 -4.23
N ILE A 10 5.27 6.78 -5.07
CA ILE A 10 5.73 5.49 -4.56
C ILE A 10 7.11 5.54 -3.90
N HIS A 11 8.01 6.46 -4.28
CA HIS A 11 9.39 6.47 -3.77
C HIS A 11 9.55 7.02 -2.34
N ALA A 12 8.47 7.24 -1.59
CA ALA A 12 8.57 7.40 -0.14
C ALA A 12 8.66 6.01 0.54
N PRO A 13 9.52 5.82 1.57
CA PRO A 13 9.87 4.50 2.10
C PRO A 13 8.68 3.57 2.38
N ASN A 14 7.72 4.02 3.20
CA ASN A 14 6.57 3.20 3.55
C ASN A 14 5.66 2.89 2.36
N ARG A 15 5.51 3.83 1.41
CA ARG A 15 4.66 3.63 0.23
C ARG A 15 5.30 2.65 -0.75
N LEU A 16 6.61 2.74 -0.94
CA LEU A 16 7.38 1.78 -1.72
C LEU A 16 7.27 0.38 -1.13
N GLN A 17 7.41 0.26 0.20
CA GLN A 17 7.28 -1.02 0.90
C GLN A 17 5.88 -1.62 0.75
N ILE A 18 4.81 -0.82 0.88
CA ILE A 18 3.43 -1.29 0.64
C ILE A 18 3.28 -1.85 -0.77
N CYS A 19 3.71 -1.10 -1.79
CA CYS A 19 3.64 -1.54 -3.18
C CYS A 19 4.49 -2.80 -3.43
N ALA A 20 5.68 -2.89 -2.83
CA ALA A 20 6.54 -4.06 -2.94
C ALA A 20 5.93 -5.31 -2.28
N MET A 21 5.27 -5.16 -1.12
CA MET A 21 4.57 -6.26 -0.44
C MET A 21 3.39 -6.77 -1.27
N LEU A 22 2.67 -5.88 -1.96
CA LEU A 22 1.55 -6.22 -2.84
C LEU A 22 2.01 -6.75 -4.21
N ALA A 23 3.24 -6.49 -4.65
CA ALA A 23 3.71 -6.93 -5.97
C ALA A 23 3.74 -8.46 -6.16
N ALA A 24 3.70 -9.23 -5.07
CA ALA A 24 3.75 -10.69 -5.08
C ALA A 24 2.41 -11.38 -4.74
N VAL A 25 1.35 -10.61 -4.43
CA VAL A 25 0.05 -11.15 -3.97
C VAL A 25 -1.12 -10.36 -4.54
N ASP A 26 -2.29 -10.97 -4.67
CA ASP A 26 -3.49 -10.27 -5.17
C ASP A 26 -4.04 -9.26 -4.15
N SER A 27 -3.94 -9.57 -2.86
CA SER A 27 -4.39 -8.71 -1.78
C SER A 27 -3.67 -9.03 -0.47
N MET A 28 -3.71 -8.10 0.48
CA MET A 28 -3.13 -8.28 1.81
C MET A 28 -3.95 -7.57 2.88
N GLU A 29 -4.10 -8.24 4.03
CA GLU A 29 -4.75 -7.65 5.20
C GLU A 29 -4.00 -6.42 5.73
N LEU A 30 -4.74 -5.36 6.04
CA LEU A 30 -4.14 -4.11 6.55
C LEU A 30 -3.38 -4.32 7.86
N SER A 31 -3.81 -5.26 8.70
CA SER A 31 -3.11 -5.65 9.92
C SER A 31 -1.71 -6.19 9.64
N ARG A 32 -1.55 -7.03 8.60
CA ARG A 32 -0.24 -7.57 8.19
C ARG A 32 0.67 -6.48 7.65
N VAL A 33 0.12 -5.56 6.84
CA VAL A 33 0.88 -4.41 6.33
C VAL A 33 1.39 -3.55 7.48
N ARG A 34 0.52 -3.24 8.45
CA ARG A 34 0.88 -2.48 9.64
C ARG A 34 1.98 -3.14 10.45
N GLU A 35 1.85 -4.43 10.73
CA GLU A 35 2.82 -5.22 11.48
C GLU A 35 4.18 -5.25 10.78
N SER A 36 4.19 -5.45 9.46
CA SER A 36 5.43 -5.45 8.67
C SER A 36 6.13 -4.09 8.65
N LEU A 37 5.36 -2.99 8.66
CA LEU A 37 5.92 -1.63 8.62
C LEU A 37 6.27 -1.10 10.02
N GLY A 38 5.74 -1.70 11.09
CA GLY A 38 5.93 -1.21 12.46
C GLY A 38 5.30 0.17 12.71
N VAL A 39 4.21 0.49 12.00
CA VAL A 39 3.52 1.79 12.09
C VAL A 39 2.16 1.69 12.78
N SER A 40 1.57 2.82 13.13
CA SER A 40 0.18 2.87 13.63
C SER A 40 -0.84 2.83 12.49
N ASP A 41 -2.09 2.50 12.82
CA ASP A 41 -3.23 2.54 11.88
C ASP A 41 -3.39 3.91 11.21
N SER A 42 -3.17 4.99 11.97
CA SER A 42 -3.31 6.36 11.46
C SER A 42 -2.21 6.72 10.46
N VAL A 43 -1.00 6.20 10.64
CA VAL A 43 0.11 6.37 9.68
C VAL A 43 -0.15 5.53 8.44
N LEU A 44 -0.51 4.26 8.59
CA LEU A 44 -0.85 3.38 7.48
C LEU A 44 -2.00 3.97 6.63
N SER A 45 -3.07 4.43 7.26
CA SER A 45 -4.23 5.03 6.56
C SER A 45 -3.84 6.25 5.71
N LYS A 46 -2.91 7.09 6.19
CA LYS A 46 -2.41 8.23 5.40
C LYS A 46 -1.65 7.77 4.16
N HIS A 47 -0.81 6.74 4.28
CA HIS A 47 -0.09 6.18 3.14
C HIS A 47 -1.04 5.54 2.13
N LEU A 48 -1.99 4.73 2.60
CA LEU A 48 -2.98 4.09 1.73
C LEU A 48 -3.84 5.12 0.98
N LYS A 49 -4.29 6.19 1.65
CA LYS A 49 -5.06 7.26 1.00
C LYS A 49 -4.28 7.93 -0.14
N VAL A 50 -2.97 8.13 0.04
CA VAL A 50 -2.11 8.71 -0.99
C VAL A 50 -1.90 7.74 -2.15
N LEU A 51 -1.66 6.46 -1.86
CA LEU A 51 -1.48 5.42 -2.88
C LEU A 51 -2.77 5.19 -3.68
N GLU A 52 -3.90 5.09 -3.00
CA GLU A 52 -5.23 4.89 -3.59
C GLU A 52 -5.61 6.09 -4.47
N GLY A 53 -5.40 7.32 -3.97
CA GLY A 53 -5.63 8.53 -4.77
C GLY A 53 -4.76 8.65 -6.02
N ALA A 54 -3.63 7.94 -6.07
CA ALA A 54 -2.75 7.86 -7.23
C ALA A 54 -2.94 6.57 -8.06
N GLY A 55 -3.88 5.69 -7.68
CA GLY A 55 -4.19 4.46 -8.40
C GLY A 55 -3.18 3.32 -8.22
N TYR A 56 -2.33 3.36 -7.19
CA TYR A 56 -1.35 2.30 -6.93
C TYR A 56 -1.92 1.11 -6.17
N VAL A 57 -2.97 1.33 -5.39
CA VAL A 57 -3.63 0.31 -4.57
C VAL A 57 -5.14 0.57 -4.56
N GLU A 58 -5.90 -0.47 -4.23
CA GLU A 58 -7.32 -0.37 -3.92
C GLU A 58 -7.53 -0.87 -2.49
N VAL A 59 -8.28 -0.13 -1.67
CA VAL A 59 -8.63 -0.55 -0.31
C VAL A 59 -10.08 -0.99 -0.28
N THR A 60 -10.30 -2.31 -0.26
CA THR A 60 -11.64 -2.88 -0.21
C THR A 60 -12.01 -3.34 1.20
N LYS A 61 -13.28 -3.21 1.56
CA LYS A 61 -13.82 -3.84 2.77
C LYS A 61 -14.23 -5.26 2.42
N ALA A 62 -13.42 -6.24 2.78
CA ALA A 62 -13.85 -7.62 2.74
C ALA A 62 -14.92 -7.85 3.83
N ARG A 63 -16.11 -8.32 3.43
CA ARG A 63 -17.01 -8.98 4.40
C ARG A 63 -16.28 -10.25 4.81
N GLY A 64 -15.93 -10.37 6.09
CA GLY A 64 -15.27 -11.56 6.61
C GLY A 64 -15.97 -12.81 6.09
N ALA A 65 -15.21 -13.70 5.46
CA ALA A 65 -15.70 -15.04 5.16
C ALA A 65 -16.21 -15.63 6.47
N SER A 66 -17.51 -15.93 6.50
CA SER A 66 -18.15 -16.65 7.61
C SER A 66 -17.71 -18.10 7.63
#